data_AF-A0A2E2T8E7-F1
#
_entry.id   AF-A0A2E2T8E7-F1
#
_cell.length_a   1.000
_cell.length_b   1.000
_cell.length_c   1.000
_cell.angle_alpha   90.00
_cell.angle_beta   90.00
_cell.angle_gamma   90.00
#
_symmetry.space_group_name_H-M   'P 1'
#
loop_
_entity.id
_entity.type
_entity.pdbx_description
1 polymer ?
#
loop_
_entity_poly.entity_id
_entity_poly.type
_entity_poly.pdbx_seq_one_letter_code
_entity_poly.pdbx_strand_id
1 'polypeptide(L)'
;MIAIVKPPRDSFKQRHYTAAFSVLEQFAASLMEQAKAHGGTVSTDQISSALETLRGQDKLFDAAWMTLETDVDTVKARQNAAVRHDPLGRLLVSRFAHQLEGREAGDLEHGALSREILQPFFKVIRMMVGMDMLQEIDGEIQTIIDQHADEDDELRDPTDYWDHLAEEPQVANRLNLVFARMALHFKDYERRKQWMIQLINDNLPHGDHAWVFTEEHCARLLRSLFRDVRAALSKPERSAELVAKLGSENVETLRNVMAALDRDIAALHIREADNWK
;
A
#
# COMPACT_ATOMS: atom_id res chain seq x y z
N MET A 1 -4.96 22.97 -38.75
CA MET A 1 -4.89 23.05 -37.27
C MET A 1 -5.96 22.14 -36.70
N ILE A 2 -5.59 20.93 -36.30
CA ILE A 2 -6.50 20.02 -35.61
C ILE A 2 -6.35 20.32 -34.12
N ALA A 3 -7.40 20.84 -33.51
CA ALA A 3 -7.47 21.03 -32.07
C ALA A 3 -7.47 19.65 -31.42
N ILE A 4 -6.36 19.28 -30.76
CA ILE A 4 -6.28 18.11 -29.90
C ILE A 4 -7.15 18.43 -28.69
N VAL A 5 -8.42 18.02 -28.72
CA VAL A 5 -9.28 17.99 -27.55
C VAL A 5 -8.68 16.95 -26.61
N LYS A 6 -7.90 17.44 -25.64
CA LYS A 6 -7.37 16.65 -24.54
C LYS A 6 -8.58 16.05 -23.82
N PRO A 7 -8.71 14.72 -23.69
CA PRO A 7 -9.84 14.13 -22.98
C PRO A 7 -9.85 14.66 -21.54
N PRO A 8 -11.02 14.91 -20.94
CA PRO A 8 -11.11 15.41 -19.58
C PRO A 8 -10.39 14.41 -18.67
N ARG A 9 -9.49 14.91 -17.82
CA ARG A 9 -8.84 14.14 -16.77
C ARG A 9 -9.89 13.77 -15.72
N ASP A 10 -10.73 12.79 -16.03
CA ASP A 10 -11.68 12.22 -15.09
C ASP A 10 -10.90 11.38 -14.08
N SER A 11 -10.52 12.03 -12.98
CA SER A 11 -9.77 11.40 -11.90
C SER A 11 -10.62 10.34 -11.19
N PHE A 12 -9.95 9.29 -10.70
CA PHE A 12 -10.52 8.30 -9.78
C PHE A 12 -11.23 8.99 -8.59
N LYS A 13 -10.66 10.10 -8.09
CA LYS A 13 -11.28 10.96 -7.07
C LYS A 13 -12.63 11.52 -7.54
N GLN A 14 -12.76 12.00 -8.77
CA GLN A 14 -14.02 12.55 -9.31
C GLN A 14 -15.13 11.49 -9.38
N ARG A 15 -14.81 10.25 -9.74
CA ARG A 15 -15.82 9.20 -9.94
C ARG A 15 -16.21 8.49 -8.63
N HIS A 16 -15.27 8.31 -7.70
CA HIS A 16 -15.57 7.92 -6.31
C HIS A 16 -16.38 8.99 -5.58
N TYR A 17 -16.05 10.27 -5.83
CA TYR A 17 -16.84 11.39 -5.36
C TYR A 17 -18.26 11.28 -5.93
N THR A 18 -18.45 11.07 -7.24
CA THR A 18 -19.79 10.90 -7.85
C THR A 18 -20.58 9.75 -7.23
N ALA A 19 -19.99 8.57 -7.03
CA ALA A 19 -20.71 7.42 -6.47
C ALA A 19 -21.15 7.66 -5.01
N ALA A 20 -20.27 8.19 -4.16
CA ALA A 20 -20.63 8.57 -2.79
C ALA A 20 -21.66 9.72 -2.76
N PHE A 21 -21.54 10.68 -3.68
CA PHE A 21 -22.47 11.81 -3.78
C PHE A 21 -23.84 11.37 -4.28
N SER A 22 -23.94 10.39 -5.19
CA SER A 22 -25.23 9.86 -5.66
C SER A 22 -26.04 9.20 -4.54
N VAL A 23 -25.38 8.48 -3.63
CA VAL A 23 -26.04 7.90 -2.43
C VAL A 23 -26.53 9.01 -1.50
N LEU A 24 -25.71 10.06 -1.29
CA LEU A 24 -26.09 11.22 -0.49
C LEU A 24 -27.22 12.04 -1.13
N GLU A 25 -27.24 12.18 -2.45
CA GLU A 25 -28.30 12.85 -3.21
C GLU A 25 -29.62 12.08 -3.13
N GLN A 26 -29.59 10.75 -3.20
CA GLN A 26 -30.79 9.92 -3.02
C GLN A 26 -31.34 10.00 -1.59
N PHE A 27 -30.45 10.05 -0.58
CA PHE A 27 -30.85 10.30 0.80
C PHE A 27 -31.48 11.69 0.97
N ALA A 28 -30.84 12.72 0.43
CA ALA A 28 -31.35 14.08 0.46
C ALA A 28 -32.71 14.19 -0.25
N ALA A 29 -32.88 13.55 -1.41
CA ALA A 29 -34.15 13.50 -2.14
C ALA A 29 -35.27 12.85 -1.31
N SER A 30 -34.97 11.73 -0.62
CA SER A 30 -35.93 11.06 0.27
C SER A 30 -36.35 11.94 1.44
N LEU A 31 -35.39 12.65 2.06
CA LEU A 31 -35.70 13.61 3.13
C LEU A 31 -36.53 14.79 2.62
N MET A 32 -36.26 15.30 1.42
CA MET A 32 -37.05 16.37 0.80
C MET A 32 -38.47 15.92 0.45
N GLU A 33 -38.67 14.67 0.05
CA GLU A 33 -39.99 14.10 -0.20
C GLU A 33 -40.80 13.96 1.10
N GLN A 34 -40.17 13.45 2.17
CA GLN A 34 -40.79 13.42 3.49
C GLN A 34 -41.10 14.82 4.03
N ALA A 35 -40.21 15.79 3.83
CA ALA A 35 -40.45 17.18 4.19
C ALA A 35 -41.67 17.75 3.46
N LYS A 36 -41.80 17.50 2.16
CA LYS A 36 -42.94 17.95 1.35
C LYS A 36 -44.25 17.31 1.81
N ALA A 37 -44.23 16.03 2.17
CA ALA A 37 -45.40 15.32 2.70
C ALA A 37 -45.86 15.87 4.07
N HIS A 38 -44.96 16.50 4.83
CA HIS A 38 -45.21 16.98 6.20
C HIS A 38 -45.01 18.50 6.36
N GLY A 39 -45.44 19.28 5.36
CA GLY A 39 -45.54 20.74 5.48
C GLY A 39 -44.20 21.49 5.55
N GLY A 40 -43.13 20.88 5.02
CA GLY A 40 -41.78 21.45 4.97
C GLY A 40 -40.92 21.15 6.19
N THR A 41 -41.36 20.26 7.08
CA THR A 41 -40.60 19.88 8.28
C THR A 41 -40.27 18.40 8.27
N VAL A 42 -39.09 18.05 8.79
CA VAL A 42 -38.65 16.66 8.98
C VAL A 42 -38.28 16.48 10.44
N SER A 43 -38.92 15.53 11.10
CA SER A 43 -38.61 15.13 12.47
C SER A 43 -37.43 14.16 12.54
N THR A 44 -36.82 14.03 13.71
CA THR A 44 -35.75 13.06 13.98
C THR A 44 -36.17 11.61 13.71
N ASP A 45 -37.43 11.27 13.95
CA ASP A 45 -37.95 9.92 13.73
C ASP A 45 -38.09 9.62 12.23
N GLN A 46 -38.45 10.63 11.44
CA GLN A 46 -38.51 10.56 9.98
C GLN A 46 -37.13 10.44 9.35
N ILE A 47 -36.14 11.17 9.85
CA ILE A 47 -34.73 11.02 9.43
C ILE A 47 -34.25 9.59 9.71
N SER A 48 -34.55 9.05 10.89
CA SER A 48 -34.16 7.69 11.26
C SER A 48 -34.85 6.63 10.39
N SER A 49 -36.13 6.81 10.10
CA SER A 49 -36.91 5.94 9.20
C SER A 49 -36.40 5.97 7.74
N ALA A 50 -36.02 7.16 7.24
CA ALA A 50 -35.40 7.28 5.92
C ALA A 50 -34.05 6.55 5.84
N LEU A 51 -33.25 6.63 6.92
CA LEU A 51 -31.98 5.90 7.07
C LEU A 51 -32.17 4.37 7.10
N GLU A 52 -33.17 3.87 7.83
CA GLU A 52 -33.48 2.44 7.84
C GLU A 52 -34.01 1.94 6.50
N THR A 53 -34.81 2.75 5.80
CA THR A 53 -35.32 2.42 4.46
C THR A 53 -34.18 2.29 3.45
N LEU A 54 -33.19 3.19 3.50
CA LEU A 54 -31.98 3.11 2.68
C LEU A 54 -31.10 1.91 3.03
N ARG A 55 -30.98 1.59 4.33
CA ARG A 55 -30.25 0.41 4.79
C ARG A 55 -30.88 -0.90 4.32
N GLY A 56 -32.21 -0.94 4.16
CA GLY A 56 -32.95 -2.09 3.66
C GLY A 56 -33.00 -2.25 2.14
N GLN A 57 -32.43 -1.32 1.37
CA GLN A 57 -32.34 -1.42 -0.09
C GLN A 57 -30.99 -2.03 -0.51
N ASP A 58 -30.91 -3.36 -0.49
CA ASP A 58 -29.70 -4.11 -0.89
C ASP A 58 -29.15 -3.67 -2.26
N LYS A 59 -30.05 -3.35 -3.19
CA LYS A 59 -29.70 -2.96 -4.59
C LYS A 59 -29.11 -1.56 -4.74
N LEU A 60 -29.20 -0.71 -3.72
CA LEU A 60 -28.71 0.66 -3.77
C LEU A 60 -27.18 0.69 -3.73
N PHE A 61 -26.61 -0.24 -2.98
CA PHE A 61 -25.17 -0.50 -3.00
C PHE A 61 -24.78 -1.35 -4.21
N ASP A 62 -25.62 -2.29 -4.68
CA ASP A 62 -25.28 -3.13 -5.84
C ASP A 62 -24.98 -2.34 -7.13
N ALA A 63 -25.66 -1.24 -7.41
CA ALA A 63 -25.37 -0.43 -8.61
C ALA A 63 -24.06 0.38 -8.49
N ALA A 64 -23.81 0.94 -7.30
CA ALA A 64 -22.53 1.59 -6.98
C ALA A 64 -21.38 0.57 -6.94
N TRP A 65 -21.66 -0.64 -6.46
CA TRP A 65 -20.75 -1.77 -6.35
C TRP A 65 -20.46 -2.39 -7.71
N MET A 66 -21.45 -2.58 -8.57
CA MET A 66 -21.27 -3.03 -9.97
C MET A 66 -20.42 -2.04 -10.78
N THR A 67 -20.58 -0.74 -10.55
CA THR A 67 -19.72 0.29 -11.16
C THR A 67 -18.28 0.18 -10.65
N LEU A 68 -18.09 -0.17 -9.36
CA LEU A 68 -16.78 -0.48 -8.77
C LEU A 68 -16.20 -1.81 -9.28
N GLU A 69 -17.03 -2.84 -9.49
CA GLU A 69 -16.64 -4.22 -9.78
C GLU A 69 -16.30 -4.42 -11.27
N THR A 70 -17.02 -3.75 -12.17
CA THR A 70 -16.67 -3.69 -13.61
C THR A 70 -15.33 -2.96 -13.82
N ASP A 71 -14.98 -2.05 -12.91
CA ASP A 71 -13.68 -1.38 -12.88
C ASP A 71 -12.59 -2.27 -12.24
N VAL A 72 -12.90 -3.16 -11.30
CA VAL A 72 -11.89 -4.05 -10.70
C VAL A 72 -11.23 -4.95 -11.75
N ASP A 73 -11.94 -5.45 -12.76
CA ASP A 73 -11.33 -6.32 -13.78
C ASP A 73 -10.55 -5.56 -14.86
N THR A 74 -10.95 -4.32 -15.19
CA THR A 74 -10.16 -3.43 -16.05
C THR A 74 -8.97 -2.80 -15.32
N VAL A 75 -9.11 -2.56 -14.01
CA VAL A 75 -8.04 -2.16 -13.08
C VAL A 75 -7.09 -3.32 -12.84
N LYS A 76 -7.53 -4.57 -12.69
CA LYS A 76 -6.65 -5.76 -12.62
C LYS A 76 -5.85 -5.95 -13.91
N ALA A 77 -6.47 -5.77 -15.08
CA ALA A 77 -5.79 -5.84 -16.37
C ALA A 77 -4.76 -4.69 -16.54
N ARG A 78 -5.11 -3.46 -16.13
CA ARG A 78 -4.18 -2.32 -16.11
C ARG A 78 -3.14 -2.38 -14.99
N GLN A 79 -3.44 -3.00 -13.84
CA GLN A 79 -2.53 -3.15 -12.69
C GLN A 79 -1.50 -4.25 -12.94
N ASN A 80 -1.88 -5.34 -13.63
CA ASN A 80 -0.90 -6.35 -14.05
C ASN A 80 0.06 -5.82 -15.13
N ALA A 81 -0.39 -4.89 -15.98
CA ALA A 81 0.47 -4.14 -16.90
C ALA A 81 1.26 -3.03 -16.18
N ALA A 82 0.66 -2.35 -15.20
CA ALA A 82 1.29 -1.29 -14.41
C ALA A 82 2.34 -1.83 -13.44
N VAL A 83 2.21 -3.01 -12.83
CA VAL A 83 3.26 -3.59 -11.95
C VAL A 83 4.56 -3.86 -12.74
N ARG A 84 4.48 -4.05 -14.06
CA ARG A 84 5.67 -4.10 -14.92
C ARG A 84 6.27 -2.71 -15.21
N HIS A 85 5.50 -1.64 -15.05
CA HIS A 85 5.86 -0.23 -15.28
C HIS A 85 5.66 0.67 -14.02
N ASP A 86 5.64 0.11 -12.81
CA ASP A 86 5.44 0.82 -11.53
C ASP A 86 6.79 0.78 -10.79
N PRO A 87 7.59 1.86 -10.87
CA PRO A 87 8.92 1.88 -10.29
C PRO A 87 8.90 1.66 -8.78
N LEU A 88 7.96 2.30 -8.08
CA LEU A 88 7.78 2.11 -6.64
C LEU A 88 7.43 0.66 -6.32
N GLY A 89 6.50 0.06 -7.08
CA GLY A 89 6.13 -1.33 -6.93
C GLY A 89 7.31 -2.29 -7.08
N ARG A 90 8.15 -2.10 -8.11
CA ARG A 90 9.34 -2.93 -8.34
C ARG A 90 10.40 -2.75 -7.26
N LEU A 91 10.67 -1.52 -6.85
CA LEU A 91 11.63 -1.20 -5.79
C LEU A 91 11.19 -1.73 -4.43
N LEU A 92 9.89 -1.76 -4.15
CA LEU A 92 9.35 -2.40 -2.96
C LEU A 92 9.60 -3.91 -2.99
N VAL A 93 9.25 -4.57 -4.11
CA VAL A 93 9.39 -6.02 -4.26
C VAL A 93 10.85 -6.45 -4.21
N SER A 94 11.78 -5.71 -4.82
CA SER A 94 13.20 -6.10 -4.84
C SER A 94 13.78 -6.25 -3.43
N ARG A 95 13.26 -5.52 -2.42
CA ARG A 95 13.70 -5.65 -1.02
C ARG A 95 13.40 -6.99 -0.38
N PHE A 96 12.31 -7.64 -0.77
CA PHE A 96 11.84 -8.89 -0.17
C PHE A 96 11.66 -10.02 -1.18
N ALA A 97 12.07 -9.83 -2.44
CA ALA A 97 11.84 -10.81 -3.50
C ALA A 97 12.40 -12.18 -3.16
N HIS A 98 13.54 -12.24 -2.46
CA HIS A 98 14.16 -13.49 -1.96
C HIS A 98 13.24 -14.30 -1.02
N GLN A 99 12.25 -13.67 -0.39
CA GLN A 99 11.28 -14.31 0.50
C GLN A 99 10.08 -14.92 -0.23
N LEU A 100 9.89 -14.60 -1.51
CA LEU A 100 8.78 -15.14 -2.30
C LEU A 100 9.03 -16.62 -2.66
N GLU A 101 7.96 -17.40 -2.72
CA GLU A 101 8.00 -18.79 -3.18
C GLU A 101 8.67 -18.92 -4.57
N GLY A 102 9.37 -20.04 -4.77
CA GLY A 102 10.11 -20.33 -5.99
C GLY A 102 11.42 -19.54 -6.13
N ARG A 103 11.88 -18.87 -5.06
CA ARG A 103 13.21 -18.27 -4.94
C ARG A 103 13.98 -18.89 -3.77
N GLU A 104 14.84 -18.10 -3.12
CA GLU A 104 15.74 -18.52 -2.04
C GLU A 104 15.00 -19.05 -0.80
N ALA A 105 13.75 -18.60 -0.56
CA ALA A 105 12.93 -19.04 0.56
C ALA A 105 12.26 -20.41 0.39
N GLY A 106 12.36 -21.06 -0.78
CA GLY A 106 11.75 -22.37 -1.02
C GLY A 106 10.25 -22.30 -1.33
N ASP A 107 9.47 -23.20 -0.73
CA ASP A 107 8.02 -23.31 -0.92
C ASP A 107 7.22 -22.72 0.27
N LEU A 108 5.90 -22.70 0.14
CA LEU A 108 5.00 -22.19 1.17
C LEU A 108 5.02 -23.01 2.47
N GLU A 109 5.33 -24.31 2.40
CA GLU A 109 5.40 -25.20 3.57
C GLU A 109 6.60 -24.87 4.44
N HIS A 110 7.67 -24.34 3.85
CA HIS A 110 8.87 -23.87 4.54
C HIS A 110 8.81 -22.39 4.94
N GLY A 111 7.62 -21.76 4.86
CA GLY A 111 7.40 -20.38 5.31
C GLY A 111 7.75 -19.30 4.28
N ALA A 112 7.80 -19.64 2.98
CA ALA A 112 7.92 -18.65 1.92
C ALA A 112 6.64 -17.80 1.80
N LEU A 113 6.82 -16.58 1.31
CA LEU A 113 5.72 -15.68 0.98
C LEU A 113 5.06 -16.09 -0.33
N SER A 114 3.74 -16.30 -0.31
CA SER A 114 2.96 -16.51 -1.53
C SER A 114 3.05 -15.29 -2.45
N ARG A 115 3.14 -15.49 -3.76
CA ARG A 115 3.12 -14.38 -4.73
C ARG A 115 1.77 -13.67 -4.77
N GLU A 116 0.73 -14.30 -4.25
CA GLU A 116 -0.62 -13.72 -4.14
C GLU A 116 -0.66 -12.52 -3.20
N ILE A 117 0.32 -12.37 -2.30
CA ILE A 117 0.37 -11.21 -1.40
C ILE A 117 0.69 -9.90 -2.11
N LEU A 118 1.27 -9.94 -3.31
CA LEU A 118 1.80 -8.73 -3.95
C LEU A 118 0.69 -7.69 -4.16
N GLN A 119 -0.47 -8.11 -4.63
CA GLN A 119 -1.61 -7.21 -4.87
C GLN A 119 -2.17 -6.63 -3.55
N PRO A 120 -2.54 -7.44 -2.53
CA PRO A 120 -2.91 -6.95 -1.21
C PRO A 120 -1.87 -6.05 -0.56
N PHE A 121 -0.59 -6.42 -0.66
CA PHE A 121 0.52 -5.66 -0.09
C PHE A 121 0.58 -4.24 -0.68
N PHE A 122 0.58 -4.10 -2.01
CA PHE A 122 0.58 -2.79 -2.64
C PHE A 122 -0.65 -1.97 -2.26
N LYS A 123 -1.83 -2.60 -2.17
CA LYS A 123 -3.05 -1.93 -1.71
C LYS A 123 -2.87 -1.39 -0.28
N VAL A 124 -2.34 -2.20 0.64
CA VAL A 124 -2.13 -1.81 2.04
C VAL A 124 -1.09 -0.71 2.17
N ILE A 125 0.04 -0.79 1.45
CA ILE A 125 1.05 0.26 1.42
C ILE A 125 0.44 1.57 0.94
N ARG A 126 -0.37 1.53 -0.13
CA ARG A 126 -1.03 2.73 -0.64
C ARG A 126 -2.04 3.33 0.36
N MET A 127 -2.76 2.49 1.09
CA MET A 127 -3.66 2.92 2.17
C MET A 127 -2.91 3.50 3.38
N MET A 128 -1.73 2.97 3.69
CA MET A 128 -0.92 3.40 4.83
C MET A 128 -0.28 4.77 4.59
N VAL A 129 0.31 4.94 3.40
CA VAL A 129 1.08 6.11 3.00
C VAL A 129 0.15 7.24 2.55
N GLY A 130 -0.98 6.91 1.92
CA GLY A 130 -1.91 7.87 1.35
C GLY A 130 -1.43 8.44 0.00
N MET A 131 -2.35 9.00 -0.78
CA MET A 131 -2.08 9.43 -2.16
C MET A 131 -1.07 10.57 -2.26
N ASP A 132 -1.05 11.49 -1.31
CA ASP A 132 -0.20 12.68 -1.40
C ASP A 132 1.27 12.30 -1.17
N MET A 133 1.54 11.43 -0.20
CA MET A 133 2.91 10.93 0.05
C MET A 133 3.34 9.91 -1.02
N LEU A 134 2.43 9.11 -1.58
CA LEU A 134 2.75 8.28 -2.75
C LEU A 134 3.18 9.13 -3.95
N GLN A 135 2.50 10.24 -4.22
CA GLN A 135 2.89 11.14 -5.31
C GLN A 135 4.25 11.80 -5.06
N GLU A 136 4.55 12.15 -3.81
CA GLU A 136 5.87 12.64 -3.42
C GLU A 136 6.94 11.56 -3.65
N ILE A 137 6.69 10.33 -3.21
CA ILE A 137 7.60 9.20 -3.39
C ILE A 137 7.79 8.87 -4.87
N ASP A 138 6.70 8.78 -5.64
CA ASP A 138 6.73 8.52 -7.08
C ASP A 138 7.47 9.63 -7.82
N GLY A 139 7.27 10.90 -7.44
CA GLY A 139 8.00 12.04 -7.99
C GLY A 139 9.48 12.02 -7.64
N GLU A 140 9.84 11.62 -6.42
CA GLU A 140 11.23 11.42 -6.00
C GLU A 140 11.89 10.28 -6.80
N ILE A 141 11.19 9.16 -6.97
CA ILE A 141 11.66 8.01 -7.76
C ILE A 141 11.82 8.39 -9.23
N GLN A 142 10.83 9.08 -9.82
CA GLN A 142 10.93 9.53 -11.21
C GLN A 142 12.10 10.51 -11.39
N THR A 143 12.31 11.43 -10.45
CA THR A 143 13.46 12.34 -10.49
C THR A 143 14.78 11.57 -10.44
N ILE A 144 14.86 10.49 -9.65
CA ILE A 144 16.04 9.64 -9.60
C ILE A 144 16.26 8.96 -10.96
N ILE A 145 15.20 8.40 -11.55
CA ILE A 145 15.24 7.75 -12.87
C ILE A 145 15.71 8.75 -13.92
N ASP A 146 15.09 9.93 -14.00
CA ASP A 146 15.43 10.96 -14.99
C ASP A 146 16.89 11.45 -14.84
N GLN A 147 17.45 11.40 -13.64
CA GLN A 147 18.85 11.76 -13.37
C GLN A 147 19.86 10.67 -13.74
N HIS A 148 19.41 9.41 -13.84
CA HIS A 148 20.25 8.23 -14.08
C HIS A 148 19.91 7.50 -15.38
N ALA A 149 18.95 7.99 -16.16
CA ALA A 149 18.66 7.51 -17.49
C ALA A 149 19.73 8.01 -18.46
N ASP A 150 20.76 7.19 -18.70
CA ASP A 150 21.70 7.40 -19.80
C ASP A 150 21.08 6.89 -21.12
N GLU A 151 21.47 7.52 -22.25
CA GLU A 151 20.99 7.17 -23.59
C GLU A 151 21.31 5.71 -24.00
N ASP A 152 22.25 5.04 -23.32
CA ASP A 152 22.67 3.65 -23.58
C ASP A 152 21.84 2.59 -22.80
N ASP A 153 20.99 2.98 -21.85
CA ASP A 153 20.21 2.04 -21.01
C ASP A 153 18.91 1.53 -21.67
N GLU A 154 18.54 2.04 -22.85
CA GLU A 154 17.35 1.57 -23.61
C GLU A 154 17.46 0.09 -24.09
N LEU A 155 18.64 -0.53 -23.97
CA LEU A 155 18.93 -1.89 -24.47
C LEU A 155 19.01 -3.00 -23.41
N ARG A 156 18.83 -2.69 -22.11
CA ARG A 156 18.88 -3.68 -21.02
C ARG A 156 17.54 -4.38 -20.78
N ASP A 157 17.58 -5.62 -20.27
CA ASP A 157 16.38 -6.27 -19.71
C ASP A 157 15.80 -5.33 -18.65
N PRO A 158 14.50 -4.96 -18.74
CA PRO A 158 13.90 -4.05 -17.79
C PRO A 158 14.11 -4.46 -16.34
N THR A 159 14.18 -5.76 -16.03
CA THR A 159 14.36 -6.27 -14.66
C THR A 159 15.78 -6.01 -14.15
N ASP A 160 16.79 -6.32 -14.96
CA ASP A 160 18.19 -6.09 -14.61
C ASP A 160 18.51 -4.59 -14.47
N TYR A 161 17.83 -3.75 -15.27
CA TYR A 161 17.94 -2.29 -15.13
C TYR A 161 17.50 -1.80 -13.75
N TRP A 162 16.37 -2.27 -13.22
CA TRP A 162 15.88 -1.82 -11.91
C TRP A 162 16.73 -2.32 -10.75
N ASP A 163 17.24 -3.55 -10.84
CA ASP A 163 18.11 -4.11 -9.81
C ASP A 163 19.45 -3.35 -9.80
N HIS A 164 20.04 -3.06 -10.96
CA HIS A 164 21.23 -2.21 -11.06
C HIS A 164 21.00 -0.78 -10.58
N LEU A 165 19.90 -0.14 -10.98
CA LEU A 165 19.57 1.22 -10.55
C LEU A 165 19.38 1.29 -9.03
N ALA A 166 18.82 0.26 -8.40
CA ALA A 166 18.67 0.20 -6.94
C ALA A 166 20.01 0.03 -6.19
N GLU A 167 21.03 -0.50 -6.85
CA GLU A 167 22.38 -0.70 -6.30
C GLU A 167 23.26 0.56 -6.39
N GLU A 168 22.94 1.49 -7.29
CA GLU A 168 23.68 2.74 -7.44
C GLU A 168 23.67 3.56 -6.12
N PRO A 169 24.83 3.94 -5.55
CA PRO A 169 24.88 4.49 -4.19
C PRO A 169 24.03 5.75 -3.96
N GLN A 170 23.90 6.61 -4.97
CA GLN A 170 23.09 7.82 -4.89
C GLN A 170 21.60 7.49 -4.86
N VAL A 171 21.18 6.55 -5.70
CA VAL A 171 19.82 6.03 -5.77
C VAL A 171 19.47 5.30 -4.48
N ALA A 172 20.32 4.37 -4.03
CA ALA A 172 20.15 3.60 -2.81
C ALA A 172 19.94 4.52 -1.59
N ASN A 173 20.71 5.60 -1.46
CA ASN A 173 20.58 6.57 -0.37
C ASN A 173 19.23 7.30 -0.39
N ARG A 174 18.72 7.65 -1.57
CA ARG A 174 17.46 8.38 -1.71
C ARG A 174 16.26 7.45 -1.54
N LEU A 175 16.34 6.23 -2.07
CA LEU A 175 15.40 5.15 -1.77
C LEU A 175 15.35 4.85 -0.28
N ASN A 176 16.49 4.83 0.40
CA ASN A 176 16.53 4.60 1.84
C ASN A 176 15.76 5.67 2.62
N LEU A 177 15.73 6.92 2.14
CA LEU A 177 14.92 7.98 2.74
C LEU A 177 13.41 7.72 2.55
N VAL A 178 13.01 7.27 1.36
CA VAL A 178 11.62 6.85 1.08
C VAL A 178 11.19 5.74 2.05
N PHE A 179 12.01 4.69 2.19
CA PHE A 179 11.75 3.59 3.12
C PHE A 179 11.75 4.05 4.58
N ALA A 180 12.61 5.01 4.96
CA ALA A 180 12.59 5.61 6.29
C ALA A 180 11.27 6.34 6.55
N ARG A 181 10.76 7.13 5.60
CA ARG A 181 9.44 7.78 5.72
C ARG A 181 8.31 6.75 5.86
N MET A 182 8.36 5.66 5.08
CA MET A 182 7.40 4.57 5.21
C MET A 182 7.44 3.91 6.60
N ALA A 183 8.64 3.69 7.15
CA ALA A 183 8.81 3.09 8.48
C ALA A 183 8.22 3.96 9.61
N LEU A 184 8.13 5.29 9.45
CA LEU A 184 7.48 6.17 10.44
C LEU A 184 5.99 5.88 10.63
N HIS A 185 5.32 5.30 9.64
CA HIS A 185 3.92 4.88 9.79
C HIS A 185 3.74 3.77 10.83
N PHE A 186 4.83 3.08 11.18
CA PHE A 186 4.87 2.03 12.21
C PHE A 186 5.24 2.55 13.60
N LYS A 187 5.12 3.87 13.88
CA LYS A 187 5.38 4.43 15.22
C LYS A 187 4.67 3.65 16.34
N ASP A 188 3.43 3.24 16.07
CA ASP A 188 2.63 2.35 16.92
C ASP A 188 2.77 0.92 16.37
N TYR A 189 3.98 0.35 16.49
CA TYR A 189 4.42 -0.83 15.75
C TYR A 189 3.42 -1.99 15.82
N GLU A 190 3.02 -2.38 17.04
CA GLU A 190 2.14 -3.53 17.23
C GLU A 190 0.78 -3.31 16.58
N ARG A 191 0.16 -2.15 16.82
CA ARG A 191 -1.14 -1.80 16.23
C ARG A 191 -1.07 -1.80 14.70
N ARG A 192 0.01 -1.28 14.12
CA ARG A 192 0.18 -1.16 12.67
C ARG A 192 0.54 -2.48 11.99
N LYS A 193 1.31 -3.33 12.67
CA LYS A 193 1.57 -4.71 12.27
C LYS A 193 0.25 -5.50 12.18
N GLN A 194 -0.56 -5.50 13.25
CA GLN A 194 -1.84 -6.21 13.26
C GLN A 194 -2.80 -5.68 12.20
N TRP A 195 -2.88 -4.36 12.02
CA TRP A 195 -3.67 -3.74 10.95
C TRP A 195 -3.23 -4.18 9.54
N MET A 196 -1.91 -4.24 9.29
CA MET A 196 -1.37 -4.69 8.01
C MET A 196 -1.69 -6.17 7.76
N ILE A 197 -1.53 -7.02 8.77
CA ILE A 197 -1.82 -8.45 8.68
C ILE A 197 -3.30 -8.67 8.32
N GLN A 198 -4.19 -8.02 9.06
CA GLN A 198 -5.63 -8.11 8.82
C GLN A 198 -5.98 -7.69 7.39
N LEU A 199 -5.54 -6.51 6.95
CA LEU A 199 -5.89 -6.04 5.61
C LEU A 199 -5.29 -6.89 4.49
N ILE A 200 -4.09 -7.44 4.66
CA ILE A 200 -3.52 -8.34 3.64
C ILE A 200 -4.41 -9.58 3.53
N ASN A 201 -4.74 -10.23 4.64
CA ASN A 201 -5.59 -11.41 4.66
C ASN A 201 -7.00 -11.16 4.12
N ASP A 202 -7.63 -10.04 4.50
CA ASP A 202 -8.96 -9.64 4.02
C ASP A 202 -9.00 -9.45 2.48
N ASN A 203 -7.84 -9.26 1.84
CA ASN A 203 -7.72 -9.01 0.41
C ASN A 203 -7.06 -10.17 -0.35
N LEU A 204 -6.69 -11.27 0.31
CA LEU A 204 -6.18 -12.46 -0.37
C LEU A 204 -7.30 -13.13 -1.19
N PRO A 205 -6.96 -13.73 -2.35
CA PRO A 205 -7.91 -14.56 -3.08
C PRO A 205 -8.32 -15.77 -2.23
N HIS A 206 -9.62 -15.96 -2.04
CA HIS A 206 -10.14 -17.09 -1.26
C HIS A 206 -10.24 -18.31 -2.20
N GLY A 207 -9.17 -19.10 -2.30
CA GLY A 207 -9.08 -20.34 -3.08
C GLY A 207 -8.98 -21.60 -2.21
N ASP A 208 -8.94 -22.79 -2.85
CA ASP A 208 -8.85 -24.11 -2.20
C ASP A 208 -7.54 -24.34 -1.39
N HIS A 209 -6.57 -23.44 -1.50
CA HIS A 209 -5.32 -23.45 -0.72
C HIS A 209 -5.29 -22.18 0.13
N ALA A 210 -5.87 -22.24 1.32
CA ALA A 210 -5.98 -21.11 2.23
C ALA A 210 -4.61 -20.81 2.89
N TRP A 211 -3.68 -20.28 2.10
CA TRP A 211 -2.47 -19.68 2.64
C TRP A 211 -2.83 -18.39 3.40
N VAL A 212 -2.23 -18.20 4.57
CA VAL A 212 -2.52 -17.07 5.45
C VAL A 212 -1.25 -16.25 5.70
N PHE A 213 -1.37 -14.94 5.61
CA PHE A 213 -0.30 -14.03 6.02
C PHE A 213 -0.26 -13.94 7.54
N THR A 214 0.83 -14.41 8.15
CA THR A 214 0.99 -14.53 9.60
C THR A 214 1.83 -13.39 10.18
N GLU A 215 1.94 -13.34 11.51
CA GLU A 215 2.89 -12.44 12.19
C GLU A 215 4.34 -12.71 11.78
N GLU A 216 4.71 -13.97 11.58
CA GLU A 216 6.03 -14.36 11.11
C GLU A 216 6.32 -13.81 9.71
N HIS A 217 5.38 -14.03 8.78
CA HIS A 217 5.46 -13.49 7.42
C HIS A 217 5.60 -11.96 7.45
N CYS A 218 4.83 -11.28 8.31
CA CYS A 218 4.88 -9.83 8.46
C CYS A 218 6.23 -9.34 9.02
N ALA A 219 6.73 -9.95 10.09
CA ALA A 219 8.02 -9.57 10.68
C ALA A 219 9.18 -9.79 9.70
N ARG A 220 9.21 -10.94 9.01
CA ARG A 220 10.21 -11.24 7.98
C ARG A 220 10.15 -10.25 6.82
N LEU A 221 8.95 -9.92 6.35
CA LEU A 221 8.72 -8.94 5.28
C LEU A 221 9.22 -7.55 5.69
N LEU A 222 8.81 -7.04 6.85
CA LEU A 222 9.20 -5.72 7.34
C LEU A 222 10.71 -5.64 7.61
N ARG A 223 11.33 -6.72 8.08
CA ARG A 223 12.78 -6.79 8.28
C ARG A 223 13.55 -6.65 6.97
N SER A 224 13.09 -7.32 5.91
CA SER A 224 13.68 -7.19 4.59
C SER A 224 13.43 -5.81 3.98
N LEU A 225 12.21 -5.29 4.14
CA LEU A 225 11.81 -3.98 3.63
C LEU A 225 12.64 -2.84 4.24
N PHE A 226 12.90 -2.88 5.55
CA PHE A 226 13.60 -1.81 6.28
C PHE A 226 15.07 -2.11 6.58
N ARG A 227 15.66 -3.14 5.94
CA ARG A 227 17.05 -3.57 6.16
C ARG A 227 18.04 -2.42 6.06
N ASP A 228 17.95 -1.62 5.01
CA ASP A 228 18.90 -0.55 4.72
C ASP A 228 18.69 0.66 5.65
N VAL A 229 17.45 0.92 6.08
CA VAL A 229 17.13 1.95 7.08
C VAL A 229 17.78 1.59 8.39
N ARG A 230 17.63 0.33 8.82
CA ARG A 230 18.27 -0.20 10.01
C ARG A 230 19.80 -0.10 9.92
N ALA A 231 20.40 -0.50 8.80
CA ALA A 231 21.84 -0.41 8.59
C ALA A 231 22.35 1.04 8.62
N ALA A 232 21.58 1.99 8.12
CA ALA A 232 21.90 3.41 8.19
C ALA A 232 21.85 3.95 9.63
N LEU A 233 20.85 3.55 10.42
CA LEU A 233 20.72 3.97 11.83
C LEU A 233 21.85 3.45 12.72
N SER A 234 22.45 2.30 12.39
CA SER A 234 23.59 1.74 13.13
C SER A 234 24.92 2.46 12.87
N LYS A 235 25.02 3.28 11.82
CA LYS A 235 26.25 4.01 11.47
C LYS A 235 26.10 5.48 11.87
N PRO A 236 27.00 6.05 12.71
CA PRO A 236 26.86 7.43 13.21
C PRO A 236 26.71 8.48 12.10
N GLU A 237 27.53 8.39 11.05
CA GLU A 237 27.52 9.32 9.91
C GLU A 237 26.17 9.29 9.16
N ARG A 238 25.71 8.09 8.77
CA ARG A 238 24.42 7.93 8.08
C ARG A 238 23.23 8.25 8.96
N SER A 239 23.33 7.98 10.27
CA SER A 239 22.30 8.39 11.23
C SER A 239 22.23 9.91 11.34
N ALA A 240 23.35 10.63 11.27
CA ALA A 240 23.35 12.10 11.29
C ALA A 240 22.71 12.67 10.02
N GLU A 241 22.94 12.07 8.85
CA GLU A 241 22.26 12.43 7.61
C GLU A 241 20.73 12.25 7.70
N LEU A 242 20.28 11.16 8.31
CA LEU A 242 18.84 10.93 8.55
C LEU A 242 18.27 11.97 9.51
N VAL A 243 19.01 12.35 10.57
CA VAL A 243 18.58 13.42 11.50
C VAL A 243 18.47 14.75 10.77
N ALA A 244 19.43 15.09 9.90
CA ALA A 244 19.39 16.32 9.12
C ALA A 244 18.18 16.38 8.17
N LYS A 245 17.76 15.23 7.62
CA LYS A 245 16.64 15.15 6.65
C LYS A 245 15.26 14.98 7.28
N LEU A 246 15.16 14.24 8.39
CA LEU A 246 13.88 13.85 9.00
C LEU A 246 13.62 14.50 10.36
N GLY A 247 14.66 15.06 11.00
CA GLY A 247 14.58 15.54 12.38
C GLY A 247 14.87 14.43 13.41
N SER A 248 15.32 14.85 14.60
CA SER A 248 15.74 13.94 15.67
C SER A 248 14.60 13.06 16.20
N GLU A 249 13.40 13.62 16.35
CA GLU A 249 12.21 12.90 16.85
C GLU A 249 11.80 11.75 15.91
N ASN A 250 11.81 12.00 14.60
CA ASN A 250 11.52 10.96 13.62
C ASN A 250 12.59 9.87 13.62
N VAL A 251 13.87 10.23 13.75
CA VAL A 251 14.94 9.23 13.85
C VAL A 251 14.84 8.40 15.14
N GLU A 252 14.44 9.00 16.26
CA GLU A 252 14.14 8.26 17.49
C GLU A 252 12.96 7.30 17.30
N THR A 253 11.89 7.76 16.64
CA THR A 253 10.76 6.90 16.26
C THR A 253 11.23 5.73 15.40
N LEU A 254 12.08 5.96 14.39
CA LEU A 254 12.64 4.89 13.57
C LEU A 254 13.43 3.88 14.39
N ARG A 255 14.26 4.34 15.34
CA ARG A 255 14.99 3.42 16.23
C ARG A 255 14.04 2.57 17.06
N ASN A 256 12.96 3.14 17.58
CA ASN A 256 11.95 2.41 18.34
C ASN A 256 11.24 1.35 17.48
N VAL A 257 10.90 1.68 16.23
CA VAL A 257 10.34 0.73 15.25
C VAL A 257 11.32 -0.41 14.96
N MET A 258 12.58 -0.10 14.66
CA MET A 258 13.59 -1.13 14.37
C MET A 258 13.85 -2.03 15.59
N ALA A 259 13.85 -1.46 16.80
CA ALA A 259 14.01 -2.23 18.03
C ALA A 259 12.81 -3.15 18.31
N ALA A 260 11.59 -2.72 17.99
CA ALA A 260 10.40 -3.58 18.09
C ALA A 260 10.45 -4.73 17.09
N LEU A 261 10.80 -4.43 15.85
CA LEU A 261 10.98 -5.43 14.79
C LEU A 261 12.09 -6.45 15.12
N ASP A 262 13.20 -5.99 15.70
CA ASP A 262 14.28 -6.89 16.13
C ASP A 262 13.85 -7.83 17.27
N ARG A 263 12.96 -7.39 18.16
CA ARG A 263 12.38 -8.28 19.20
C ARG A 263 11.49 -9.35 18.59
N ASP A 264 10.66 -9.01 17.61
CA ASP A 264 9.80 -9.98 16.92
C ASP A 264 10.65 -11.06 16.23
N ILE A 265 11.72 -10.65 15.54
CA ILE A 265 12.61 -11.60 14.86
C ILE A 265 13.40 -12.46 15.84
N ALA A 266 13.86 -11.90 16.96
CA ALA A 266 14.50 -12.69 18.01
C ALA A 266 13.54 -13.73 18.60
N ALA A 267 12.27 -13.38 18.81
CA ALA A 267 11.25 -14.31 19.29
C ALA A 267 11.00 -15.45 18.28
N LEU A 268 11.01 -15.16 16.98
CA LEU A 268 10.89 -16.18 15.93
C LEU A 268 12.05 -17.17 15.95
N HIS A 269 13.30 -16.69 15.98
CA HIS A 269 14.47 -17.58 16.05
C HIS A 269 14.47 -18.47 17.30
N ILE A 270 13.98 -17.96 18.44
CA ILE A 270 13.84 -18.76 19.67
C ILE A 270 12.82 -19.89 19.46
N ARG A 271 11.65 -19.58 18.89
CA ARG A 271 10.61 -20.59 18.60
C ARG A 271 11.10 -21.65 17.61
N GLU A 272 11.80 -21.22 16.56
CA GLU A 272 12.41 -22.13 15.61
C GLU A 272 13.39 -23.06 16.33
N ALA A 273 14.34 -22.52 17.10
CA ALA A 273 15.32 -23.31 17.84
C ALA A 273 14.70 -24.33 18.83
N ASP A 274 13.55 -24.01 19.42
CA ASP A 274 12.83 -24.91 20.31
C ASP A 274 12.04 -26.01 19.56
N ASN A 275 11.65 -25.79 18.31
CA ASN A 275 11.01 -26.82 17.46
C ASN A 275 11.98 -27.90 16.97
N TRP A 276 13.31 -27.68 17.06
CA TRP A 276 14.34 -28.66 16.69
C TRP A 276 14.86 -29.50 17.88
N LYS A 277 14.25 -29.38 19.06
CA LYS A 277 14.53 -30.20 20.25
C LYS A 277 13.46 -31.26 20.47
#